data_AF-A0A1G2SZR8-F1
#
_entry.id   AF-A0A1G2SZR8-F1
#
_cell.length_a   1.000
_cell.length_b   1.000
_cell.length_c   1.000
_cell.angle_alpha   90.00
_cell.angle_beta   90.00
_cell.angle_gamma   90.00
#
_symmetry.space_group_name_H-M   'P 1'
#
loop_
_entity.id
_entity.type
_entity.pdbx_description
1 polymer ?
#
loop_
_entity_poly.entity_id
_entity_poly.type
_entity_poly.pdbx_seq_one_letter_code
_entity_poly.pdbx_strand_id
1 'polypeptide(L)' 'MSPDTDTFFKRTKRLFFDKKFLHYLWTSIFISVLNIVFLYVFIDILGIPTIISSTAVIGSTFIIRYILFDFFKVL' A
#
# COMPACT_ATOMS: atom_id res chain seq x y z
N MET A 1 11.03 20.59 31.15
CA MET A 1 10.10 20.25 30.05
C MET A 1 10.51 21.12 28.87
N SER A 2 11.14 20.56 27.83
CA SER A 2 11.76 21.35 26.77
C SER A 2 10.72 21.79 25.72
N PRO A 3 10.67 23.06 25.30
CA PRO A 3 9.67 23.60 24.36
C PRO A 3 9.73 22.99 22.93
N ASP A 4 10.77 22.22 22.66
CA ASP A 4 11.06 21.56 21.38
C ASP A 4 10.18 20.31 21.18
N THR A 5 9.81 19.60 22.25
CA THR A 5 8.95 18.40 22.14
C THR A 5 7.53 18.73 21.66
N ASP A 6 6.98 19.89 22.02
CA ASP A 6 5.64 20.31 21.63
C ASP A 6 5.54 20.69 20.15
N THR A 7 6.61 21.24 19.57
CA THR A 7 6.66 21.59 18.15
C THR A 7 6.82 20.36 17.26
N PHE A 8 7.59 19.36 17.69
CA PHE A 8 7.70 18.08 16.99
C PHE A 8 6.36 17.35 16.95
N PHE A 9 5.70 17.18 18.10
CA PHE A 9 4.44 16.44 18.19
C PHE A 9 3.30 17.11 17.41
N LYS A 10 3.28 18.44 17.39
CA LYS A 10 2.31 19.23 16.61
C LYS A 10 2.55 19.11 15.10
N ARG A 11 3.82 19.01 14.67
CA ARG A 11 4.18 18.78 13.25
C ARG A 11 3.84 17.36 12.79
N THR A 12 4.12 16.33 13.59
CA THR A 12 3.72 14.95 13.26
C THR A 12 2.21 14.81 13.17
N LYS A 13 1.44 15.33 14.14
CA LYS A 13 -0.03 15.32 14.03
C LYS A 13 -0.52 15.98 12.73
N ARG A 14 0.07 17.11 12.33
CA ARG A 14 -0.31 17.79 11.08
C ARG A 14 0.00 16.95 9.83
N LEU A 15 1.10 16.20 9.82
CA LEU A 15 1.46 15.28 8.74
C LEU A 15 0.55 14.04 8.68
N PHE A 16 0.20 13.46 9.83
CA PHE A 16 -0.70 12.30 9.92
C PHE A 16 -2.14 12.62 9.48
N PHE A 17 -2.60 13.85 9.71
CA PHE A 17 -3.92 14.31 9.29
C PHE A 17 -3.93 14.98 7.90
N ASP A 18 -2.81 14.99 7.18
CA ASP A 18 -2.80 15.46 5.80
C ASP A 18 -3.61 14.46 4.94
N LYS A 19 -4.60 14.98 4.20
CA LYS A 19 -5.45 14.16 3.32
C LYS A 19 -4.63 13.33 2.33
N LYS A 20 -3.48 13.85 1.90
CA LYS A 20 -2.56 13.11 1.02
C LYS A 20 -1.94 11.93 1.75
N PHE A 21 -1.44 12.13 2.97
CA PHE A 21 -0.85 11.06 3.77
C PHE A 21 -1.87 9.96 4.08
N LEU A 22 -3.08 10.34 4.47
CA LEU A 22 -4.15 9.40 4.81
C LEU A 22 -4.62 8.60 3.59
N HIS A 23 -4.67 9.23 2.41
CA HIS A 23 -4.95 8.56 1.14
C HIS A 23 -3.85 7.55 0.77
N TYR A 24 -2.58 7.94 0.85
CA TYR A 24 -1.46 7.01 0.59
C TYR A 24 -1.44 5.84 1.57
N LEU A 25 -1.69 6.10 2.85
CA LEU A 25 -1.71 5.08 3.89
C LEU A 25 -2.85 4.09 3.67
N TRP A 26 -4.07 4.57 3.41
CA TRP A 26 -5.22 3.69 3.12
C TRP A 26 -5.00 2.86 1.86
N THR A 27 -4.54 3.49 0.77
CA THR A 27 -4.25 2.78 -0.49
C THR A 27 -3.16 1.72 -0.29
N SER A 28 -2.13 2.03 0.52
CA SER A 28 -1.08 1.05 0.84
C SER A 28 -1.60 -0.12 1.66
N ILE A 29 -2.45 0.14 2.67
CA ILE A 29 -3.07 -0.92 3.48
C ILE A 29 -3.96 -1.80 2.59
N PHE A 30 -4.78 -1.17 1.75
CA PHE A 30 -5.68 -1.88 0.83
C PHE A 30 -4.90 -2.82 -0.11
N ILE A 31 -3.82 -2.33 -0.74
CA ILE A 31 -2.97 -3.14 -1.61
C ILE A 31 -2.34 -4.31 -0.85
N SER A 32 -1.85 -4.09 0.38
CA SER A 32 -1.27 -5.15 1.20
C SER A 32 -2.28 -6.23 1.56
N VAL A 33 -3.48 -5.85 1.98
CA VAL A 33 -4.57 -6.80 2.28
C VAL A 33 -4.92 -7.61 1.03
N LEU A 34 -5.06 -6.94 -0.11
CA LEU A 34 -5.40 -7.56 -1.38
C LEU A 34 -4.32 -8.56 -1.85
N ASN A 35 -3.04 -8.27 -1.61
CA ASN A 35 -1.95 -9.20 -1.85
C ASN A 35 -2.02 -10.46 -0.97
N ILE A 36 -2.33 -10.31 0.31
CA ILE A 36 -2.50 -11.45 1.23
C ILE A 36 -3.67 -12.33 0.79
N VAL A 37 -4.80 -11.70 0.42
CA VAL A 37 -5.98 -12.41 -0.09
C VAL A 37 -5.66 -13.18 -1.37
N PHE A 38 -4.96 -12.58 -2.33
CA PHE A 38 -4.59 -13.29 -3.56
C PHE A 38 -3.61 -14.42 -3.31
N LEU A 39 -2.62 -14.25 -2.43
CA LEU A 39 -1.72 -15.33 -2.04
C LEU A 39 -2.49 -16.50 -1.43
N TYR A 40 -3.43 -16.21 -0.52
CA TYR A 40 -4.31 -17.23 0.06
C TYR A 40 -5.12 -17.96 -1.01
N VAL A 41 -5.76 -17.23 -1.93
CA VAL A 41 -6.54 -17.83 -3.02
C VAL A 41 -5.66 -18.71 -3.92
N PHE A 42 -4.48 -18.23 -4.31
CA PHE A 42 -3.60 -18.99 -5.21
C PHE A 42 -3.01 -20.24 -4.55
N ILE A 43 -2.64 -20.17 -3.28
CA ILE A 43 -1.99 -21.28 -2.58
C ILE A 43 -3.04 -22.26 -2.07
N ASP A 44 -4.01 -21.80 -1.29
CA ASP A 44 -4.92 -22.68 -0.57
C ASP A 44 -6.11 -23.16 -1.42
N ILE A 45 -6.63 -22.32 -2.34
CA ILE A 45 -7.77 -22.71 -3.18
C ILE A 45 -7.29 -23.38 -4.47
N LEU A 46 -6.26 -22.82 -5.11
CA LEU A 46 -5.78 -23.28 -6.42
C LEU A 46 -4.58 -24.24 -6.32
N GLY A 47 -3.98 -24.43 -5.14
CA GLY A 47 -2.86 -25.35 -4.93
C GLY A 47 -1.58 -24.95 -5.66
N ILE A 48 -1.44 -23.68 -6.07
CA ILE A 48 -0.30 -23.22 -6.87
C ILE A 48 0.93 -23.06 -5.95
N PRO A 49 2.12 -23.52 -6.38
CA PRO A 49 3.35 -23.35 -5.62
C PRO A 49 3.61 -21.90 -5.21
N THR A 50 3.97 -21.68 -3.94
CA THR A 50 4.18 -20.37 -3.30
C THR A 50 5.08 -19.42 -4.10
N ILE A 51 6.09 -19.95 -4.80
CA ILE A 51 7.02 -19.17 -5.62
C ILE A 51 6.29 -18.55 -6.83
N ILE A 52 5.44 -19.33 -7.50
CA ILE A 52 4.69 -18.88 -8.68
C ILE A 52 3.61 -17.89 -8.24
N SER A 53 2.89 -18.21 -7.16
CA SER A 53 1.85 -17.35 -6.58
C SER A 53 2.41 -16.00 -6.14
N SER A 54 3.55 -15.98 -5.43
CA SER A 54 4.17 -14.72 -5.00
C SER A 54 4.70 -13.88 -6.16
N THR A 55 5.30 -14.52 -7.17
CA THR A 55 5.75 -13.82 -8.39
C THR A 55 4.58 -13.20 -9.15
N ALA A 56 3.47 -13.93 -9.30
CA ALA A 56 2.28 -13.43 -9.97
C ALA A 56 1.63 -12.26 -9.21
N VAL A 57 1.52 -12.37 -7.89
CA VAL A 57 0.92 -11.32 -7.03
C VAL A 57 1.78 -10.05 -6.99
N ILE A 58 3.10 -10.20 -6.84
CA ILE A 58 4.01 -9.05 -6.87
C ILE A 58 4.05 -8.43 -8.27
N GLY A 59 4.13 -9.26 -9.32
CA GLY A 59 4.13 -8.80 -10.72
C GLY A 59 2.86 -8.03 -11.08
N SER A 60 1.69 -8.56 -10.70
CA SER A 60 0.42 -7.85 -10.89
C SER A 60 0.33 -6.56 -10.08
N THR A 61 0.90 -6.51 -8.87
CA THR A 61 1.02 -5.25 -8.10
C THR A 61 1.81 -4.19 -8.88
N PHE A 62 2.93 -4.57 -9.50
CA PHE A 62 3.74 -3.65 -10.32
C PHE A 62 2.99 -3.18 -11.57
N ILE A 63 2.31 -4.09 -12.27
CA ILE A 63 1.51 -3.77 -13.46
C ILE A 63 0.37 -2.82 -13.10
N ILE A 64 -0.39 -3.12 -12.05
CA ILE A 64 -1.49 -2.27 -11.57
C ILE A 64 -0.95 -0.90 -11.20
N ARG A 65 0.19 -0.82 -10.50
CA ARG A 65 0.81 0.45 -10.13
C ARG A 65 1.26 1.26 -11.35
N TYR A 66 1.81 0.60 -12.37
CA TYR A 66 2.17 1.23 -13.64
C TYR A 66 0.93 1.77 -14.36
N ILE A 67 -0.13 0.96 -14.50
CA ILE A 67 -1.38 1.36 -15.13
C ILE A 67 -2.04 2.50 -14.36
N LEU A 68 -2.09 2.44 -13.03
CA LEU A 68 -2.61 3.53 -12.20
C LEU A 68 -1.81 4.81 -12.45
N PHE A 69 -0.49 4.73 -12.43
CA PHE A 69 0.35 5.90 -12.62
C PHE A 69 0.16 6.51 -14.02
N ASP A 70 0.05 5.68 -15.06
CA ASP A 70 -0.23 6.13 -16.42
C ASP A 70 -1.62 6.78 -16.54
N PHE A 71 -2.66 6.13 -15.99
CA PHE A 71 -4.02 6.67 -15.96
C PHE A 71 -4.12 7.99 -15.19
N PHE A 72 -3.49 8.09 -14.01
CA PHE A 72 -3.55 9.29 -13.17
C PHE A 72 -2.63 10.41 -13.67
N LYS A 73 -1.64 10.12 -14.50
CA LYS A 73 -0.78 11.14 -15.15
C LYS A 73 -1.47 11.81 -16.34
N VAL A 74 -2.64 11.32 -16.74
CA VAL A 74 -3.52 11.95 -17.75
C VAL A 74 -4.49 12.97 -17.12
N LEU A 75 -4.46 13.17 -15.80
CA LEU A 75 -5.24 14.23 -15.13
C LEU A 75 -4.38 15.45 -14.72
#